data_AF-X1TEM8-F1
#
_entry.id   AF-X1TEM8-F1
#
_cell.length_a   1.000
_cell.length_b   1.000
_cell.length_c   1.000
_cell.angle_alpha   90.00
_cell.angle_beta   90.00
_cell.angle_gamma   90.00
#
_symmetry.space_group_name_H-M   'P 1'
#
loop_
_entity.id
_entity.type
_entity.pdbx_description
1 polymer ?
#
loop_
_entity_poly.entity_id
_entity_poly.type
_entity_poly.pdbx_seq_one_letter_code
_entity_poly.pdbx_strand_id
1 'polypeptide(L)'
;MREGPQPTVVPVGIDQDPHIRLTRDLTRRYYKNFFLPGATYHYLLAGIDGSDKMAKRNPNSSFTFNENLDSIEKKVKGALTGGRKNKKEQQELGGEPQKCMIYKMLMYHFEEEDEVLADEFERCVKGELLCGEHKTQCVEKVLKFIKNHQEKKEKLIDKARELL
;
A
#
# COMPACT_ATOMS: atom_id res chain seq x y z
N MET A 1 -3.97 -12.34 -29.55
CA MET A 1 -3.16 -11.16 -29.16
C MET A 1 -3.03 -10.25 -30.37
N ARG A 2 -2.96 -8.93 -30.18
CA ARG A 2 -2.61 -8.03 -31.29
C ARG A 2 -1.11 -8.14 -31.51
N GLU A 3 -0.70 -8.51 -32.71
CA GLU A 3 0.72 -8.52 -33.08
C GLU A 3 1.20 -7.10 -33.42
N GLY A 4 2.47 -6.82 -33.13
CA GLY A 4 3.12 -5.54 -33.42
C GLY A 4 3.09 -4.52 -32.26
N PRO A 5 3.74 -3.35 -32.45
CA PRO A 5 3.86 -2.32 -31.42
C PRO A 5 2.50 -1.87 -30.89
N GLN A 6 2.37 -1.76 -29.58
CA GLN A 6 1.13 -1.31 -28.92
C GLN A 6 1.40 -0.07 -28.05
N PRO A 7 0.46 0.87 -27.97
CA PRO A 7 0.50 1.93 -26.97
C PRO A 7 0.63 1.32 -25.58
N THR A 8 1.59 1.82 -24.79
CA THR A 8 1.92 1.26 -23.46
C THR A 8 1.88 2.37 -22.42
N VAL A 9 1.26 2.08 -21.28
CA VAL A 9 1.30 2.92 -20.07
C VAL A 9 1.97 2.11 -18.96
N VAL A 10 2.98 2.69 -18.32
CA VAL A 10 3.76 2.03 -17.28
C VAL A 10 3.49 2.69 -15.92
N PRO A 11 2.87 2.00 -14.96
CA PRO A 11 2.74 2.52 -13.60
C PRO A 11 4.08 2.40 -12.87
N VAL A 12 4.61 3.51 -12.39
CA VAL A 12 5.94 3.57 -11.76
C VAL A 12 5.98 4.47 -10.52
N GLY A 13 6.89 4.17 -9.59
CA GLY A 13 7.32 5.12 -8.59
C GLY A 13 8.20 6.22 -9.21
N ILE A 14 8.27 7.37 -8.56
CA ILE A 14 9.08 8.51 -9.05
C ILE A 14 10.58 8.16 -9.19
N ASP A 15 11.05 7.19 -8.40
CA ASP A 15 12.42 6.67 -8.44
C ASP A 15 12.78 5.97 -9.75
N GLN A 16 11.78 5.52 -10.52
CA GLN A 16 11.98 4.85 -11.81
C GLN A 16 11.85 5.79 -13.02
N ASP A 17 11.53 7.07 -12.81
CA ASP A 17 11.42 8.08 -13.88
C ASP A 17 12.66 8.16 -14.79
N PRO A 18 13.91 8.08 -14.27
CA PRO A 18 15.09 8.10 -15.13
C PRO A 18 15.08 7.00 -16.20
N HIS A 19 14.56 5.81 -15.88
CA HIS A 19 14.46 4.70 -16.82
C HIS A 19 13.36 4.92 -17.87
N ILE A 20 12.22 5.50 -17.48
CA ILE A 20 11.16 5.89 -18.41
C ILE A 20 11.68 6.93 -19.41
N ARG A 21 12.41 7.94 -18.93
CA ARG A 21 12.99 8.98 -19.78
C ARG A 21 14.00 8.41 -20.78
N LEU A 22 14.91 7.55 -20.32
CA LEU A 22 15.85 6.85 -21.19
C LEU A 22 15.12 6.02 -22.26
N THR A 23 14.09 5.28 -21.87
CA THR A 23 13.30 4.46 -22.79
C THR A 23 12.64 5.31 -23.88
N ARG A 24 12.11 6.49 -23.52
CA ARG A 24 11.52 7.44 -24.46
C ARG A 24 12.55 8.01 -25.43
N ASP A 25 13.75 8.33 -24.95
CA ASP A 25 14.83 8.83 -25.80
C ASP A 25 15.32 7.78 -26.79
N LEU A 26 15.49 6.52 -26.33
CA LEU A 26 15.81 5.39 -27.21
C LEU A 26 14.72 5.17 -28.25
N THR A 27 13.44 5.25 -27.85
CA THR A 27 12.30 5.09 -28.75
C THR A 27 12.33 6.13 -29.88
N ARG A 28 12.56 7.40 -29.53
CA ARG A 28 12.66 8.50 -30.51
C ARG A 28 13.82 8.32 -31.49
N ARG A 29 14.97 7.84 -31.00
CA ARG A 29 16.21 7.74 -31.81
C ARG A 29 16.24 6.50 -32.69
N TYR A 30 15.87 5.35 -32.13
CA TYR A 30 16.15 4.04 -32.73
C TYR A 30 14.90 3.23 -33.07
N TYR A 31 13.78 3.45 -32.38
CA TYR A 31 12.57 2.60 -32.51
C TYR A 31 11.37 3.40 -33.03
N LYS A 32 11.51 3.98 -34.23
CA LYS A 32 10.48 4.86 -34.84
C LYS A 32 9.12 4.20 -35.09
N ASN A 33 9.08 2.87 -35.17
CA ASN A 33 7.84 2.10 -35.34
C ASN A 33 7.13 1.81 -34.00
N PHE A 34 7.74 2.19 -32.88
CA PHE A 34 7.19 1.99 -31.54
C PHE A 34 6.50 3.25 -31.03
N PHE A 35 5.49 3.06 -30.18
CA PHE A 35 4.85 4.16 -29.46
C PHE A 35 5.74 4.61 -28.31
N LEU A 36 5.74 5.91 -28.02
CA LEU A 36 6.36 6.41 -26.81
C LEU A 36 5.58 5.88 -25.59
N PRO A 37 6.26 5.28 -24.59
CA PRO A 37 5.57 4.85 -23.39
C PRO A 37 5.04 6.06 -22.63
N GLY A 38 3.77 5.99 -22.24
CA GLY A 38 3.19 6.82 -21.18
C GLY A 38 3.55 6.25 -19.81
N ALA A 39 3.43 7.07 -18.77
CA ALA A 39 3.64 6.63 -17.40
C ALA A 39 2.61 7.26 -16.46
N THR A 40 2.18 6.49 -15.46
CA THR A 40 1.46 7.00 -14.29
C THR A 40 2.39 6.91 -13.08
N TYR A 41 2.31 7.90 -12.20
CA TYR A 41 3.18 7.98 -11.04
C TYR A 41 2.37 7.76 -9.77
N HIS A 42 2.88 6.92 -8.88
CA HIS A 42 2.27 6.66 -7.58
C HIS A 42 3.24 6.95 -6.45
N TYR A 43 2.69 7.35 -5.30
CA TYR A 43 3.47 7.50 -4.07
C TYR A 43 3.95 6.13 -3.59
N LEU A 44 5.17 6.10 -3.06
CA LEU A 44 5.69 4.93 -2.38
C LEU A 44 5.17 4.92 -0.95
N LEU A 45 4.60 3.80 -0.51
CA LEU A 45 4.30 3.60 0.90
C LEU A 45 5.59 3.44 1.70
N ALA A 46 5.68 4.18 2.80
CA ALA A 46 6.67 4.00 3.84
C ALA A 46 6.50 2.62 4.50
N GLY A 47 7.53 2.17 5.23
CA GLY A 47 7.41 1.00 6.09
C GLY A 47 6.35 1.20 7.16
N ILE A 48 5.64 0.13 7.55
CA ILE A 48 4.61 0.19 8.59
C ILE A 48 5.18 0.56 9.96
N ASP A 49 6.49 0.39 10.15
CA ASP A 49 7.26 0.82 11.32
C ASP A 49 7.65 2.30 11.29
N GLY A 50 7.33 3.03 10.22
CA GLY A 50 7.69 4.43 10.04
C GLY A 50 9.00 4.68 9.29
N SER A 51 9.68 3.62 8.82
CA SER A 51 10.87 3.77 7.98
C SER A 51 10.52 4.34 6.60
N ASP A 52 11.44 5.08 5.97
CA ASP A 52 11.19 5.76 4.69
C ASP A 52 10.76 4.81 3.56
N LYS A 53 11.20 3.54 3.61
CA LYS A 53 10.89 2.52 2.60
C LYS A 53 10.68 1.16 3.24
N MET A 54 9.72 0.41 2.70
CA MET A 54 9.62 -1.02 2.96
C MET A 54 10.90 -1.73 2.52
N ALA A 55 11.52 -2.47 3.44
CA ALA A 55 12.80 -3.12 3.20
C ALA A 55 12.77 -4.58 3.64
N LYS A 56 13.09 -5.52 2.73
CA LYS A 56 13.19 -6.96 3.06
C LYS A 56 14.18 -7.26 4.20
N ARG A 57 15.22 -6.41 4.37
CA ARG A 57 16.21 -6.53 5.46
C ARG A 57 15.64 -6.18 6.84
N ASN A 58 14.51 -5.46 6.89
CA ASN A 58 13.79 -5.17 8.12
C ASN A 58 12.41 -5.86 8.06
N PRO A 59 12.29 -7.09 8.57
CA PRO A 59 11.05 -7.86 8.52
C PRO A 59 9.85 -7.17 9.18
N ASN A 60 10.06 -6.19 10.06
CA ASN A 60 8.97 -5.46 10.73
C ASN A 60 8.51 -4.22 9.94
N SER A 61 9.24 -3.82 8.90
CA SER A 61 8.85 -2.69 8.03
C SER A 61 7.70 -3.02 7.07
N SER A 62 7.37 -4.30 6.90
CA SER A 62 6.30 -4.76 6.01
C SER A 62 5.84 -6.17 6.39
N PHE A 63 4.70 -6.59 5.85
CA PHE A 63 4.28 -7.99 5.84
C PHE A 63 4.06 -8.46 4.40
N THR A 64 4.22 -9.76 4.18
CA THR A 64 3.96 -10.37 2.86
C THR A 64 2.64 -11.11 2.86
N PHE A 65 2.02 -11.28 1.69
CA PHE A 65 0.72 -11.97 1.60
C PHE A 65 0.79 -13.48 1.85
N ASN A 66 2.00 -14.07 1.90
CA ASN A 66 2.22 -15.48 2.22
C ASN A 66 2.60 -15.69 3.70
N GLU A 67 2.61 -14.63 4.49
CA GLU A 67 2.95 -14.70 5.90
C GLU A 67 1.77 -15.24 6.71
N ASN A 68 2.05 -15.87 7.87
CA ASN A 68 1.01 -16.32 8.78
C ASN A 68 0.20 -15.11 9.30
N LEU A 69 -1.13 -15.26 9.35
CA LEU A 69 -2.07 -14.29 9.87
C LEU A 69 -1.68 -13.74 11.25
N ASP A 70 -1.22 -14.57 12.18
CA ASP A 70 -0.81 -14.14 13.53
C ASP A 70 0.39 -13.18 13.48
N SER A 71 1.32 -13.43 12.55
CA SER A 71 2.49 -12.57 12.35
C SER A 71 2.09 -11.24 11.71
N ILE A 72 1.18 -11.27 10.74
CA ILE A 72 0.61 -10.07 10.12
C ILE A 72 -0.11 -9.23 11.18
N GLU A 73 -0.97 -9.84 11.99
CA GLU A 73 -1.69 -9.16 13.07
C GLU A 73 -0.71 -8.46 14.02
N LYS A 74 0.34 -9.16 14.47
CA LYS A 74 1.35 -8.58 15.36
C LYS A 74 2.06 -7.38 14.73
N LYS A 75 2.41 -7.46 13.44
CA LYS A 75 3.05 -6.38 12.70
C LYS A 75 2.14 -5.16 12.53
N VAL A 76 0.87 -5.37 12.17
CA VAL A 76 -0.11 -4.29 12.02
C VAL A 76 -0.39 -3.63 13.37
N LYS A 77 -0.56 -4.41 14.45
CA LYS A 77 -0.68 -3.86 15.81
C LYS A 77 0.56 -3.06 16.23
N GLY A 78 1.74 -3.48 15.79
CA GLY A 78 3.02 -2.80 16.02
C GLY A 78 3.28 -1.59 15.13
N ALA A 79 2.42 -1.30 14.15
CA ALA A 79 2.67 -0.22 13.19
C ALA A 79 2.66 1.16 13.84
N LEU A 80 3.45 2.07 13.25
CA LEU A 80 3.57 3.47 13.64
C LEU A 80 2.21 4.17 13.50
N THR A 81 1.79 4.84 14.56
CA THR A 81 0.57 5.65 14.59
C THR A 81 0.92 7.12 14.72
N GLY A 82 0.05 7.99 14.21
CA GLY A 82 0.07 9.42 14.51
C GLY A 82 -0.64 9.79 15.83
N GLY A 83 -0.81 8.84 16.75
CA GLY A 83 -1.45 9.07 18.04
C GLY A 83 -0.58 9.87 19.02
N ARG A 84 -1.14 10.13 20.21
CA ARG A 84 -0.43 10.83 21.30
C ARG A 84 0.12 9.85 22.34
N LYS A 85 0.82 10.37 23.34
CA LYS A 85 1.46 9.56 24.39
C LYS A 85 0.44 8.77 25.22
N ASN A 86 -0.73 9.34 25.45
CA ASN A 86 -1.78 8.73 26.26
C ASN A 86 -3.18 9.09 25.73
N LYS A 87 -4.19 8.37 26.22
CA LYS A 87 -5.60 8.54 25.83
C LYS A 87 -6.09 9.98 26.04
N LYS A 88 -5.74 10.59 27.17
CA LYS A 88 -6.20 11.94 27.51
C LYS A 88 -5.68 12.98 26.51
N GLU A 89 -4.38 12.95 26.23
CA GLU A 89 -3.78 13.83 25.21
C GLU A 89 -4.37 13.60 23.82
N GLN A 90 -4.66 12.34 23.44
CA GLN A 90 -5.28 12.06 22.15
C GLN A 90 -6.71 12.61 22.07
N GLN A 91 -7.48 12.56 23.14
CA GLN A 91 -8.82 13.14 23.20
C GLN A 91 -8.80 14.67 23.19
N GLU A 92 -7.78 15.29 23.78
CA GLU A 92 -7.67 16.75 23.85
C GLU A 92 -7.04 17.37 22.58
N LEU A 93 -6.06 16.70 21.97
CA LEU A 93 -5.24 17.25 20.87
C LEU A 93 -5.43 16.53 19.52
N GLY A 94 -6.25 15.49 19.49
CA GLY A 94 -6.42 14.64 18.32
C GLY A 94 -5.18 13.84 17.93
N GLY A 95 -5.33 13.03 16.89
CA GLY A 95 -4.24 12.34 16.20
C GLY A 95 -3.76 13.07 14.94
N GLU A 96 -2.69 12.54 14.35
CA GLU A 96 -2.09 13.00 13.09
C GLU A 96 -2.19 11.89 12.01
N PRO A 97 -3.35 11.73 11.33
CA PRO A 97 -3.55 10.68 10.32
C PRO A 97 -2.48 10.66 9.22
N GLN A 98 -1.95 11.83 8.84
CA GLN A 98 -0.91 11.99 7.83
C GLN A 98 0.42 11.30 8.18
N LYS A 99 0.68 11.05 9.48
CA LYS A 99 1.84 10.29 9.96
C LYS A 99 1.48 8.83 10.31
N CYS A 100 0.18 8.50 10.34
CA CYS A 100 -0.32 7.21 10.79
C CYS A 100 -0.24 6.14 9.69
N MET A 101 0.49 5.05 9.94
CA MET A 101 0.55 3.95 8.98
C MET A 101 -0.74 3.13 8.94
N ILE A 102 -1.52 3.11 10.02
CA ILE A 102 -2.84 2.45 10.06
C ILE A 102 -3.80 3.12 9.09
N TYR A 103 -3.96 4.44 9.19
CA TYR A 103 -4.80 5.22 8.28
C TYR A 103 -4.33 5.07 6.82
N LYS A 104 -3.00 5.17 6.57
CA LYS A 104 -2.45 4.97 5.23
C LYS A 104 -2.73 3.57 4.68
N MET A 105 -2.59 2.52 5.48
CA MET A 105 -2.90 1.17 5.03
C MET A 105 -4.37 1.02 4.60
N LEU A 106 -5.29 1.54 5.41
CA LEU A 106 -6.72 1.55 5.06
C LEU A 106 -6.94 2.32 3.76
N MET A 107 -6.49 3.57 3.71
CA MET A 107 -6.65 4.48 2.56
C MET A 107 -6.08 3.92 1.25
N TYR A 108 -4.92 3.26 1.28
CA TYR A 108 -4.28 2.76 0.05
C TYR A 108 -4.79 1.39 -0.39
N HIS A 109 -5.27 0.54 0.52
CA HIS A 109 -5.43 -0.90 0.23
C HIS A 109 -6.67 -1.59 0.81
N PHE A 110 -7.18 -1.15 1.97
CA PHE A 110 -8.10 -1.98 2.77
C PHE A 110 -9.46 -1.32 3.08
N GLU A 111 -9.63 -0.06 2.71
CA GLU A 111 -10.92 0.61 2.69
C GLU A 111 -11.19 1.14 1.27
N GLU A 112 -12.35 0.78 0.72
CA GLU A 112 -12.78 1.18 -0.62
C GLU A 112 -13.77 2.35 -0.57
N GLU A 113 -14.41 2.58 0.59
CA GLU A 113 -15.40 3.63 0.77
C GLU A 113 -14.75 4.93 1.29
N ASP A 114 -14.68 5.93 0.41
CA ASP A 114 -14.11 7.25 0.73
C ASP A 114 -14.80 7.94 1.93
N GLU A 115 -16.12 7.72 2.09
CA GLU A 115 -16.89 8.26 3.21
C GLU A 115 -16.42 7.70 4.56
N VAL A 116 -16.07 6.41 4.62
CA VAL A 116 -15.53 5.77 5.83
C VAL A 116 -14.17 6.35 6.17
N LEU A 117 -13.30 6.52 5.17
CA LEU A 117 -11.98 7.14 5.37
C LEU A 117 -12.10 8.59 5.86
N ALA A 118 -13.04 9.36 5.31
CA ALA A 118 -13.30 10.73 5.73
C ALA A 118 -13.79 10.80 7.19
N ASP A 119 -14.73 9.94 7.59
CA ASP A 119 -15.19 9.84 8.98
C ASP A 119 -14.05 9.47 9.94
N GLU A 120 -13.28 8.44 9.61
CA GLU A 120 -12.14 8.00 10.42
C GLU A 120 -11.09 9.10 10.56
N PHE A 121 -10.81 9.84 9.48
CA PHE A 121 -9.90 10.98 9.50
C PHE A 121 -10.40 12.06 10.45
N GLU A 122 -11.66 12.49 10.31
CA GLU A 122 -12.25 13.52 11.14
C GLU A 122 -12.28 13.13 12.61
N ARG A 123 -12.75 11.93 12.93
CA ARG A 123 -12.82 11.41 14.31
C ARG A 123 -11.42 11.27 14.92
N CYS A 124 -10.42 10.89 14.14
CA CYS A 124 -9.03 10.84 14.61
C CYS A 124 -8.51 12.24 14.95
N VAL A 125 -8.72 13.23 14.07
CA VAL A 125 -8.28 14.62 14.30
C VAL A 125 -9.04 15.28 15.47
N LYS A 126 -10.31 14.92 15.69
CA LYS A 126 -11.11 15.38 16.83
C LYS A 126 -10.81 14.65 18.14
N GLY A 127 -10.00 13.60 18.12
CA GLY A 127 -9.67 12.78 19.30
C GLY A 127 -10.78 11.81 19.73
N GLU A 128 -11.79 11.63 18.89
CA GLU A 128 -12.94 10.73 19.08
C GLU A 128 -12.59 9.28 18.74
N LEU A 129 -11.64 9.07 17.83
CA LEU A 129 -11.13 7.75 17.46
C LEU A 129 -9.77 7.48 18.11
N LEU A 130 -9.70 6.44 18.94
CA LEU A 130 -8.46 6.03 19.59
C LEU A 130 -7.62 5.12 18.69
N CYS A 131 -6.29 5.25 18.76
CA CYS A 131 -5.39 4.45 17.92
C CYS A 131 -5.54 2.94 18.12
N GLY A 132 -5.90 2.47 19.32
CA GLY A 132 -6.14 1.05 19.57
C GLY A 132 -7.39 0.51 18.87
N GLU A 133 -8.46 1.32 18.82
CA GLU A 133 -9.70 0.99 18.12
C GLU A 133 -9.44 0.92 16.61
N HIS A 134 -8.83 1.97 16.06
CA HIS A 134 -8.51 2.04 14.63
C HIS A 134 -7.56 0.94 14.18
N LYS A 135 -6.59 0.57 15.03
CA LYS A 135 -5.71 -0.60 14.81
C LYS A 135 -6.49 -1.90 14.70
N THR A 136 -7.49 -2.10 15.56
CA THR A 136 -8.28 -3.32 15.58
C THR A 136 -9.10 -3.45 14.29
N GLN A 137 -9.75 -2.37 13.87
CA GLN A 137 -10.48 -2.31 12.60
C GLN A 137 -9.57 -2.60 11.40
N CYS A 138 -8.37 -2.02 11.38
CA CYS A 138 -7.38 -2.28 10.33
C CYS A 138 -6.93 -3.74 10.30
N VAL A 139 -6.63 -4.33 11.46
CA VAL A 139 -6.28 -5.76 11.56
C VAL A 139 -7.38 -6.63 10.97
N GLU A 140 -8.64 -6.40 11.33
CA GLU A 140 -9.77 -7.20 10.83
C GLU A 140 -9.87 -7.15 9.29
N LYS A 141 -9.78 -5.95 8.71
CA LYS A 141 -9.82 -5.76 7.24
C LYS A 141 -8.62 -6.42 6.55
N VAL A 142 -7.42 -6.24 7.10
CA VAL A 142 -6.18 -6.84 6.57
C VAL A 142 -6.27 -8.37 6.60
N LEU A 143 -6.60 -8.96 7.75
CA LEU A 143 -6.65 -10.42 7.89
C LEU A 143 -7.73 -11.04 6.98
N LYS A 144 -8.90 -10.40 6.88
CA LYS A 144 -9.96 -10.81 5.96
C LYS A 144 -9.47 -10.80 4.51
N PHE A 145 -8.79 -9.73 4.09
CA PHE A 145 -8.22 -9.63 2.74
C PHE A 145 -7.17 -10.72 2.49
N ILE A 146 -6.22 -10.88 3.40
CA ILE A 146 -5.11 -11.83 3.23
C ILE A 146 -5.61 -13.27 3.18
N LYS A 147 -6.55 -13.64 4.04
CA LYS A 147 -7.17 -14.97 4.00
C LYS A 147 -7.81 -15.24 2.64
N ASN A 148 -8.63 -14.31 2.15
CA ASN A 148 -9.26 -14.42 0.83
C ASN A 148 -8.23 -14.49 -0.31
N HIS A 149 -7.13 -13.73 -0.20
CA HIS A 149 -6.04 -13.75 -1.17
C HIS A 149 -5.33 -15.11 -1.21
N GLN A 150 -4.99 -15.66 -0.04
CA GLN A 150 -4.31 -16.96 0.09
C GLN A 150 -5.17 -18.09 -0.50
N GLU A 151 -6.47 -18.12 -0.18
CA GLU A 151 -7.42 -19.10 -0.73
C GLU A 151 -7.52 -19.01 -2.27
N LYS A 152 -7.58 -17.79 -2.83
CA LYS A 152 -7.62 -17.58 -4.29
C LYS A 152 -6.31 -18.01 -4.95
N LYS A 153 -5.18 -17.67 -4.34
CA LYS A 153 -3.85 -18.03 -4.85
C LYS A 153 -3.69 -19.54 -4.94
N GLU A 154 -4.07 -20.28 -3.90
CA GLU A 154 -3.93 -21.73 -3.86
C GLU A 154 -4.73 -22.41 -4.99
N LYS A 155 -5.96 -21.95 -5.24
CA LYS A 155 -6.82 -22.46 -6.33
C LYS A 155 -6.27 -22.15 -7.74
N LEU A 156 -5.42 -21.15 -7.88
CA LEU A 156 -4.93 -20.66 -9.18
C LEU A 156 -3.46 -21.01 -9.43
N ILE A 157 -2.79 -21.70 -8.51
CA ILE A 157 -1.34 -21.91 -8.59
C ILE A 157 -0.94 -22.79 -9.78
N ASP A 158 -1.73 -23.81 -10.10
CA ASP A 158 -1.43 -24.70 -11.24
C ASP A 158 -1.68 -23.99 -12.56
N LYS A 159 -2.79 -23.24 -12.66
CA LYS A 159 -3.04 -22.38 -13.82
C LYS A 159 -1.95 -21.33 -14.02
N ALA A 160 -1.39 -20.77 -12.94
CA ALA A 160 -0.29 -19.82 -13.04
C ALA A 160 0.99 -20.47 -13.60
N ARG A 161 1.23 -21.76 -13.31
CA ARG A 161 2.37 -22.52 -13.85
C ARG A 161 2.23 -22.83 -15.34
N GLU A 162 1.00 -22.97 -15.84
CA GLU A 162 0.73 -23.19 -17.27
C GLU A 162 0.91 -21.92 -18.12
N LEU A 163 0.80 -20.74 -17.51
CA LEU A 163 0.90 -19.44 -18.18
C LEU A 163 2.33 -18.89 -18.27
N LEU A 164 3.26 -19.44 -17.49
CA LEU A 164 4.67 -19.06 -17.42
C LEU A 164 5.53 -19.98 -18.29
#